data_AF-A0A372QGV3-F1
#
_entry.id   AF-A0A372QGV3-F1
#
_cell.length_a   1.000
_cell.length_b   1.000
_cell.length_c   1.000
_cell.angle_alpha   90.00
_cell.angle_beta   90.00
_cell.angle_gamma   90.00
#
_symmetry.space_group_name_H-M   'P 1'
#
loop_
_entity.id
_entity.type
_entity.pdbx_description
1 polymer ?
#
loop_
_entity_poly.entity_id
_entity_poly.type
_entity_poly.pdbx_seq_one_letter_code
_entity_poly.pdbx_strand_id
1 'polypeptide(L)'
;MDIHLHQHVLIPNKNEMQESSKKIWTNAVYEMYNFCFQHNLPWLWSYMWKEWYSDSRWYLWMRAGHDSKISVLKTTMFVEAHWKVLKRDFLYKFFRPRLDLVIYIINKKVIVHQKRKFEQIMMGRE
;
A
#
# COMPACT_ATOMS: atom_id res chain seq x y z
N MET A 1 7.83 -4.09 -8.73
CA MET A 1 7.54 -2.64 -8.75
C MET A 1 6.35 -2.26 -7.86
N ASP A 2 5.26 -3.03 -7.89
CA ASP A 2 4.05 -2.74 -7.07
C ASP A 2 4.35 -2.68 -5.57
N ILE A 3 5.27 -3.53 -5.10
CA ILE A 3 5.75 -3.56 -3.71
C ILE A 3 6.38 -2.21 -3.31
N HIS A 4 7.25 -1.62 -4.14
CA HIS A 4 7.96 -0.38 -3.83
C HIS A 4 7.02 0.82 -3.69
N LEU A 5 5.95 0.86 -4.47
CA LEU A 5 4.97 1.95 -4.46
C LEU A 5 4.18 2.02 -3.15
N HIS A 6 4.02 0.88 -2.49
CA HIS A 6 3.15 0.71 -1.33
C HIS A 6 3.90 0.72 0.01
N GLN A 7 5.22 0.53 0.00
CA GLN A 7 6.07 0.59 1.19
C GLN A 7 6.10 2.00 1.80
N HIS A 8 6.05 2.06 3.12
CA HIS A 8 6.07 3.28 3.92
C HIS A 8 6.35 2.94 5.39
N VAL A 9 7.13 3.76 6.09
CA VAL A 9 7.52 3.57 7.51
C VAL A 9 6.32 3.28 8.42
N LEU A 10 5.25 4.07 8.28
CA LEU A 10 4.01 3.92 9.06
C LEU A 10 3.09 2.77 8.63
N ILE A 11 3.37 2.08 7.51
CA ILE A 11 2.56 0.96 7.04
C ILE A 11 3.31 -0.32 7.38
N PRO A 12 2.77 -1.17 8.29
CA PRO A 12 3.44 -2.41 8.67
C PRO A 12 3.55 -3.33 7.45
N ASN A 13 4.77 -3.79 7.16
CA ASN A 13 5.00 -4.85 6.19
C ASN A 13 5.24 -6.17 6.93
N LYS A 14 5.00 -7.30 6.25
CA LYS A 14 4.69 -8.65 6.74
C LYS A 14 5.33 -9.17 8.04
N ASN A 15 6.40 -8.61 8.61
CA ASN A 15 6.85 -8.87 9.99
C ASN A 15 7.79 -7.80 10.61
N GLU A 16 8.03 -6.65 9.98
CA GLU A 16 8.99 -5.65 10.50
C GLU A 16 8.48 -4.21 10.30
N MET A 17 8.61 -3.39 11.35
CA MET A 17 8.51 -1.93 11.19
C MET A 17 9.68 -1.49 10.32
N GLN A 18 9.40 -0.81 9.20
CA GLN A 18 10.45 -0.32 8.32
C GLN A 18 11.20 0.82 9.04
N GLU A 19 12.51 0.68 9.20
CA GLU A 19 13.32 1.55 10.08
C GLU A 19 13.37 3.03 9.63
N SER A 20 13.39 3.28 8.31
CA SER A 20 13.40 4.63 7.73
C SER A 20 13.04 4.61 6.24
N SER A 21 12.49 5.71 5.72
CA SER A 21 12.27 5.88 4.27
C SER A 21 13.53 5.74 3.45
N LYS A 22 14.67 6.21 3.97
CA LYS A 22 15.94 6.11 3.26
C LYS A 22 16.34 4.65 3.08
N LYS A 23 16.09 3.82 4.10
CA LYS A 23 16.35 2.38 4.03
C LYS A 23 15.45 1.69 3.00
N ILE A 24 14.16 2.03 3.00
CA ILE A 24 13.19 1.56 2.01
C ILE A 24 13.65 1.91 0.59
N TRP A 25 14.05 3.17 0.38
CA TRP A 25 14.56 3.65 -0.90
C TRP A 25 15.80 2.87 -1.34
N THR A 26 16.83 2.78 -0.49
CA THR A 26 18.07 2.08 -0.84
C THR A 26 17.82 0.61 -1.19
N ASN A 27 16.92 -0.07 -0.47
CA ASN A 27 16.58 -1.46 -0.75
C ASN A 27 15.87 -1.58 -2.11
N ALA A 28 14.92 -0.70 -2.41
CA ALA A 28 14.18 -0.72 -3.67
C ALA A 28 15.06 -0.37 -4.89
N VAL A 29 16.00 0.57 -4.72
CA VAL A 29 17.03 0.92 -5.71
C VAL A 29 17.92 -0.28 -5.98
N TYR A 30 18.41 -0.92 -4.92
CA TYR A 30 19.31 -2.07 -5.02
C TYR A 30 18.64 -3.27 -5.68
N GLU A 31 17.38 -3.56 -5.33
CA GLU A 31 16.58 -4.62 -5.95
C GLU A 31 16.43 -4.38 -7.46
N MET A 32 16.04 -3.16 -7.86
CA MET A 32 15.84 -2.82 -9.27
C MET A 32 17.15 -2.80 -10.06
N TYR A 33 18.24 -2.29 -9.46
CA TYR A 33 19.56 -2.30 -10.05
C TYR A 33 20.02 -3.75 -10.31
N ASN A 34 19.94 -4.61 -9.30
CA ASN A 34 20.34 -6.01 -9.42
C ASN A 34 19.53 -6.74 -10.48
N PHE A 35 18.22 -6.52 -10.52
CA PHE A 35 17.37 -7.08 -11.57
C PHE A 35 17.84 -6.66 -12.96
N CYS A 36 18.05 -5.35 -13.18
CA CYS A 36 18.52 -4.85 -14.48
C CYS A 36 19.92 -5.35 -14.83
N PHE A 37 20.81 -5.47 -13.84
CA PHE A 37 22.17 -5.97 -14.03
C PHE A 37 22.18 -7.45 -14.41
N GLN A 38 21.44 -8.29 -13.68
CA GLN A 38 21.33 -9.73 -13.94
C GLN A 38 20.76 -10.05 -15.33
N HIS A 39 19.84 -9.20 -15.81
CA HIS A 39 19.23 -9.36 -17.13
C HIS A 39 19.92 -8.56 -18.25
N ASN A 40 21.06 -7.90 -17.97
CA ASN A 40 21.80 -7.07 -18.91
C ASN A 40 20.93 -5.99 -19.60
N LEU A 41 20.17 -5.23 -18.80
CA LEU A 41 19.24 -4.18 -19.23
C LEU A 41 19.73 -2.76 -18.82
N PRO A 42 20.88 -2.28 -19.33
CA PRO A 42 21.46 -1.00 -18.89
C PRO A 42 20.59 0.22 -19.25
N TRP A 43 19.90 0.18 -20.40
CA TRP A 43 18.99 1.25 -20.83
C TRP A 43 17.72 1.34 -19.99
N LEU A 44 17.22 0.18 -19.53
CA LEU A 44 16.10 0.15 -18.62
C LEU A 44 16.51 0.75 -17.27
N TRP A 45 17.69 0.39 -16.78
CA TRP A 45 18.22 0.96 -15.54
C TRP A 45 18.38 2.48 -15.63
N SER A 46 18.96 3.01 -16.71
CA SER A 46 19.15 4.45 -16.87
C SER A 46 17.83 5.21 -16.89
N TYR A 47 16.81 4.68 -17.57
CA TYR A 47 15.45 5.22 -17.55
C TYR A 47 14.83 5.17 -16.15
N MET A 48 14.87 4.01 -15.49
CA MET A 48 14.32 3.81 -14.15
C MET A 48 14.97 4.74 -13.11
N TRP A 49 16.29 4.87 -13.15
CA TRP A 49 17.02 5.81 -12.29
C TRP A 49 16.58 7.25 -12.54
N LYS A 50 16.58 7.69 -13.80
CA LYS A 50 16.28 9.07 -14.16
C LYS A 50 14.85 9.48 -13.80
N GLU A 51 13.87 8.62 -14.03
CA GLU A 51 12.46 8.99 -13.88
C GLU A 51 11.84 8.58 -12.53
N TRP A 52 12.33 7.54 -11.87
CA TRP A 52 11.67 6.95 -10.70
C TRP A 52 12.54 6.89 -9.45
N TYR A 53 13.77 6.39 -9.57
CA TYR A 53 14.58 5.99 -8.43
C TYR A 53 15.62 7.02 -7.99
N SER A 54 15.87 8.05 -8.79
CA SER A 54 16.70 9.18 -8.38
C SER A 54 16.10 9.89 -7.18
N ASP A 55 16.95 10.43 -6.31
CA ASP A 55 16.56 11.10 -5.07
C ASP A 55 15.53 12.22 -5.31
N SER A 56 15.72 13.00 -6.39
CA SER A 56 14.82 14.09 -6.77
C SER A 56 13.46 13.65 -7.32
N ARG A 57 13.31 12.39 -7.72
CA ARG A 57 12.06 11.82 -8.25
C ARG A 57 11.36 10.90 -7.26
N TRP A 58 12.12 10.22 -6.41
CA TRP A 58 11.61 9.21 -5.49
C TRP A 58 10.45 9.73 -4.64
N TYR A 59 10.61 10.93 -4.06
CA TYR A 59 9.61 11.51 -3.18
C TYR A 59 8.30 11.92 -3.88
N LEU A 60 8.30 12.05 -5.21
CA LEU A 60 7.11 12.41 -5.98
C LEU A 60 6.21 11.20 -6.22
N TRP A 61 6.81 10.03 -6.45
CA TRP A 61 6.09 8.83 -6.90
C TRP A 61 5.83 7.84 -5.77
N MET A 62 6.83 7.63 -4.91
CA MET A 62 6.80 6.59 -3.89
C MET A 62 6.24 7.11 -2.58
N ARG A 63 5.52 6.26 -1.85
CA ARG A 63 4.96 6.64 -0.54
C ARG A 63 6.07 6.89 0.47
N ALA A 64 7.09 6.05 0.49
CA ALA A 64 8.30 6.20 1.30
C ALA A 64 9.18 7.41 0.89
N GLY A 65 8.63 8.43 0.24
CA GLY A 65 9.31 9.72 0.04
C GLY A 65 9.41 10.54 1.32
N HIS A 66 8.48 10.35 2.25
CA HIS A 66 8.42 11.06 3.53
C HIS A 66 8.18 10.09 4.68
N ASP A 67 9.01 10.16 5.72
CA ASP A 67 8.96 9.23 6.86
C ASP A 67 7.73 9.47 7.74
N SER A 68 7.33 10.74 7.89
CA SER A 68 6.31 11.16 8.86
C SER A 68 4.93 11.44 8.27
N LYS A 69 4.76 11.37 6.94
CA LYS A 69 3.52 11.83 6.29
C LYS A 69 3.11 10.90 5.15
N ILE A 70 1.85 10.45 5.20
CA ILE A 70 1.20 9.76 4.09
C ILE A 70 0.39 10.79 3.29
N SER A 71 0.51 10.76 1.95
CA SER A 71 -0.26 11.64 1.06
C SER A 71 -1.77 11.46 1.23
N VAL A 72 -2.49 12.57 1.43
CA VAL A 72 -3.95 12.61 1.61
C VAL A 72 -4.68 12.02 0.39
N LEU A 73 -4.20 12.30 -0.83
CA LEU A 73 -4.81 11.80 -2.06
C LEU A 73 -4.80 10.26 -2.15
N LYS A 74 -3.79 9.60 -1.58
CA LYS A 74 -3.78 8.14 -1.50
C LYS A 74 -4.77 7.66 -0.43
N THR A 75 -4.88 8.36 0.71
CA THR A 75 -5.85 8.01 1.76
C THR A 75 -7.30 8.16 1.32
N THR A 76 -7.66 9.18 0.53
CA THR A 76 -9.03 9.33 0.01
C THR A 76 -9.43 8.14 -0.85
N MET A 77 -8.54 7.69 -1.74
CA MET A 77 -8.78 6.51 -2.58
C MET A 77 -8.99 5.24 -1.74
N PHE A 78 -8.22 5.04 -0.66
CA PHE A 78 -8.43 3.92 0.26
C PHE A 78 -9.76 4.01 1.00
N VAL A 79 -10.11 5.22 1.48
CA VAL A 79 -11.37 5.47 2.17
C VAL A 79 -12.54 5.23 1.23
N GLU A 80 -12.50 5.73 -0.01
CA GLU A 80 -13.51 5.49 -1.03
C GLU A 80 -13.66 4.00 -1.38
N ALA A 81 -12.54 3.29 -1.56
CA ALA A 81 -12.55 1.86 -1.80
C ALA A 81 -13.18 1.09 -0.64
N HIS A 82 -12.83 1.45 0.61
CA HIS A 82 -13.44 0.89 1.81
C HIS A 82 -14.96 1.13 1.83
N TRP A 83 -15.41 2.36 1.61
CA TRP A 83 -16.83 2.70 1.56
C TRP A 83 -17.57 2.01 0.41
N LYS A 84 -16.92 1.77 -0.73
CA LYS A 84 -17.50 1.02 -1.85
C LYS A 84 -17.80 -0.43 -1.46
N VAL A 85 -16.84 -1.13 -0.85
CA VAL A 85 -17.01 -2.51 -0.33
C VAL A 85 -18.08 -2.54 0.74
N LEU A 86 -18.02 -1.61 1.70
CA LEU A 86 -18.97 -1.55 2.80
C LEU A 86 -20.41 -1.35 2.31
N LYS A 87 -20.62 -0.46 1.34
CA LYS A 87 -21.94 -0.23 0.72
C LYS A 87 -22.45 -1.44 -0.04
N ARG A 88 -21.60 -2.09 -0.84
CA ARG A 88 -21.99 -3.19 -1.73
C ARG A 88 -22.18 -4.52 -1.00
N ASP A 89 -21.32 -4.85 -0.05
CA ASP A 89 -21.26 -6.20 0.51
C ASP A 89 -22.03 -6.30 1.83
N PHE A 90 -22.07 -5.21 2.60
CA PHE A 90 -22.65 -5.21 3.94
C PHE A 90 -23.94 -4.39 4.05
N LEU A 91 -24.04 -3.29 3.31
CA LEU A 91 -25.18 -2.36 3.40
C LEU A 91 -26.16 -2.40 2.22
N TYR A 92 -26.03 -3.35 1.29
CA TYR A 92 -26.84 -3.37 0.06
C TYR A 92 -28.36 -3.45 0.27
N LYS A 93 -28.81 -3.94 1.43
CA LYS A 93 -30.24 -4.01 1.80
C LYS A 93 -30.75 -2.78 2.58
N PHE A 94 -29.86 -1.89 2.99
CA PHE A 94 -30.21 -0.74 3.83
C PHE A 94 -30.25 0.55 3.01
N PHE A 95 -31.42 1.16 2.93
CA PHE A 95 -31.56 2.51 2.40
C PHE A 95 -31.30 3.52 3.53
N ARG A 96 -30.24 4.33 3.39
CA ARG A 96 -29.84 5.35 4.38
C ARG A 96 -29.73 4.81 5.82
N PRO A 97 -28.81 3.85 6.06
CA PRO A 97 -28.64 3.28 7.40
C PRO A 97 -28.22 4.36 8.41
N ARG A 98 -28.77 4.27 9.62
CA ARG A 98 -28.35 5.11 10.76
C ARG A 98 -26.89 4.85 11.11
N LEU A 99 -26.21 5.87 11.63
CA LEU A 99 -24.79 5.80 11.99
C LEU A 99 -24.50 4.63 12.95
N ASP A 100 -25.34 4.42 13.95
CA ASP A 100 -25.18 3.34 14.94
C ASP A 100 -25.17 1.95 14.29
N LEU A 101 -26.04 1.73 13.30
CA LEU A 101 -26.10 0.48 12.56
C LEU A 101 -24.86 0.28 11.70
N VAL A 102 -24.36 1.35 11.07
CA VAL A 102 -23.11 1.32 10.29
C VAL A 102 -21.93 0.96 11.20
N ILE A 103 -21.81 1.61 12.36
CA ILE A 103 -20.74 1.33 13.34
C ILE A 103 -20.83 -0.11 13.84
N TYR A 104 -22.04 -0.60 14.15
CA TYR A 104 -22.26 -1.99 14.55
C TYR A 104 -21.80 -2.97 13.46
N ILE A 105 -22.17 -2.72 12.20
CA ILE A 105 -21.80 -3.57 11.06
C ILE A 105 -20.29 -3.54 10.82
N ILE A 106 -19.65 -2.37 10.93
CA ILE A 106 -18.19 -2.25 10.82
C ILE A 106 -17.53 -3.15 11.86
N ASN A 107 -17.89 -2.97 13.13
CA ASN A 107 -17.26 -3.68 14.24
C ASN A 107 -17.50 -5.19 14.22
N LYS A 108 -18.74 -5.62 13.95
CA LYS A 108 -19.13 -7.04 14.08
C LYS A 108 -18.99 -7.85 12.80
N LYS A 109 -19.07 -7.21 11.62
CA LYS A 109 -19.04 -7.92 10.33
C LYS A 109 -17.80 -7.57 9.52
N VAL A 110 -17.57 -6.29 9.26
CA VAL A 110 -16.49 -5.85 8.34
C VAL A 110 -15.13 -6.21 8.90
N ILE A 111 -14.83 -5.87 10.16
CA ILE A 111 -13.53 -6.17 10.77
C ILE A 111 -13.27 -7.68 10.80
N VAL A 112 -14.28 -8.49 11.16
CA VAL A 112 -14.15 -9.95 11.20
C VAL A 112 -13.88 -10.52 9.81
N HIS A 113 -14.57 -10.03 8.78
CA HIS A 113 -14.34 -10.43 7.40
C HIS A 113 -12.93 -10.06 6.92
N GLN A 114 -12.48 -8.83 7.18
CA GLN A 114 -11.14 -8.38 6.80
C GLN A 114 -10.05 -9.14 7.53
N LYS A 115 -10.24 -9.45 8.81
CA LYS A 115 -9.29 -10.26 9.60
C LYS A 115 -9.11 -11.65 8.99
N ARG A 116 -10.20 -12.33 8.63
CA ARG A 116 -10.13 -13.65 7.96
C ARG A 116 -9.40 -13.56 6.63
N LYS A 117 -9.68 -12.54 5.82
CA LYS A 117 -9.00 -12.33 4.54
C LYS A 117 -7.51 -12.06 4.73
N PHE A 118 -7.16 -11.26 5.74
CA PHE A 118 -5.77 -11.00 6.10
C PHE A 118 -5.05 -12.30 6.52
N GLU A 119 -5.67 -13.12 7.36
CA GLU A 119 -5.13 -14.42 7.77
C GLU A 119 -4.93 -15.36 6.56
N GLN A 120 -5.87 -15.39 5.61
CA GLN A 120 -5.74 -16.17 4.36
C GLN A 120 -4.54 -15.72 3.52
N ILE A 121 -4.37 -14.41 3.35
CA ILE A 121 -3.22 -13.82 2.64
C ILE A 121 -1.90 -14.15 3.36
N MET A 122 -1.89 -14.10 4.69
CA MET A 122 -0.70 -14.50 5.48
C MET A 122 -0.38 -15.99 5.32
N MET A 123 -1.39 -16.85 5.15
CA MET A 123 -1.22 -18.28 4.87
C MET A 123 -0.89 -18.58 3.38
N GLY A 124 -0.75 -17.56 2.53
CA GLY A 124 -0.41 -17.73 1.11
C GLY A 124 -1.53 -18.30 0.24
N ARG A 125 -2.79 -18.23 0.70
CA ARG A 125 -3.96 -18.59 -0.09
C ARG A 125 -4.60 -17.32 -0.63
N GLU A 126 -4.52 -17.13 -1.95
CA GLU A 126 -5.23 -16.08 -2.68
C GLU A 126 -6.72 -16.39 -2.83
#